data_AF-A0A538GE19-F1
#
_entry.id   AF-A0A538GE19-F1
#
_cell.length_a   1.000
_cell.length_b   1.000
_cell.length_c   1.000
_cell.angle_alpha   90.00
_cell.angle_beta   90.00
_cell.angle_gamma   90.00
#
_symmetry.space_group_name_H-M   'P 1'
#
loop_
_entity.id
_entity.type
_entity.pdbx_description
1 polymer ?
#
loop_
_entity_poly.entity_id
_entity_poly.type
_entity_poly.pdbx_seq_one_letter_code
_entity_poly.pdbx_strand_id
1 'polypeptide(L)'
;MRKGARDLRARRRARTRDLCPNHLLGLRPDGRSTECRRLEMLPLECVVRGYITGSGWKDYQATGATSGRALPSGLREADRLPEPIFTPSTKAEEGHDENIDLDRAGQLIGIDRLQEVERVSLDLYRFASEYALARGIIIADTKFEFGVDGEGRLVLADEAFTPDSSRFWPADEYEPGRAQPSFDKQFVRDYCESLGWDKTPPGPELPDNVVAGTRARYVEAFERLTEIPFDRYLEDPEVVLA
;
A
#
# COMPACT_ATOMS: atom_id res chain seq x y z
N MET A 1 10.28 14.31 5.25
CA MET A 1 10.15 12.89 4.82
C MET A 1 8.83 12.54 4.13
N ARG A 2 7.68 13.15 4.46
CA ARG A 2 6.35 12.80 3.91
C ARG A 2 6.01 13.27 2.47
N LYS A 3 6.98 13.81 1.70
CA LYS A 3 6.73 14.33 0.33
C LYS A 3 6.67 13.19 -0.69
N GLY A 4 7.80 12.53 -0.99
CA GLY A 4 7.88 11.53 -2.07
C GLY A 4 6.89 10.34 -2.00
N ALA A 5 6.44 9.93 -0.82
CA ALA A 5 5.43 8.88 -0.69
C ALA A 5 4.05 9.30 -1.23
N ARG A 6 3.64 10.55 -1.00
CA ARG A 6 2.25 10.99 -1.17
C ARG A 6 1.90 11.42 -2.59
N ASP A 7 2.89 11.51 -3.47
CA ASP A 7 2.74 12.20 -4.75
C ASP A 7 2.69 11.24 -5.94
N LEU A 8 3.12 10.01 -5.69
CA LEU A 8 2.77 8.81 -6.46
C LEU A 8 1.24 8.60 -6.54
N ARG A 9 0.47 9.22 -5.63
CA ARG A 9 -1.00 9.19 -5.55
C ARG A 9 -1.67 9.85 -6.77
N ALA A 10 -1.18 11.01 -7.22
CA ALA A 10 -1.87 11.84 -8.22
C ALA A 10 -1.88 11.20 -9.62
N ARG A 11 -0.70 10.74 -10.10
CA ARG A 11 -0.57 10.12 -11.42
C ARG A 11 -1.27 8.76 -11.52
N ARG A 12 -1.20 7.98 -10.44
CA ARG A 12 -1.88 6.68 -10.37
C ARG A 12 -3.39 6.85 -10.37
N ARG A 13 -3.91 7.81 -9.61
CA ARG A 13 -5.34 8.16 -9.58
C ARG A 13 -5.88 8.59 -10.94
N ALA A 14 -5.10 9.32 -11.74
CA ALA A 14 -5.48 9.67 -13.12
C ALA A 14 -5.57 8.42 -14.01
N ARG A 15 -4.60 7.50 -13.91
CA ARG A 15 -4.55 6.26 -14.71
C ARG A 15 -5.52 5.16 -14.27
N THR A 16 -5.99 5.18 -13.03
CA THR A 16 -6.95 4.21 -12.50
C THR A 16 -8.39 4.72 -12.51
N ARG A 17 -8.64 5.92 -13.04
CA ARG A 17 -9.98 6.54 -13.00
C ARG A 17 -11.04 5.72 -13.74
N ASP A 18 -10.62 4.96 -14.74
CA ASP A 18 -11.48 4.06 -15.51
C ASP A 18 -11.81 2.76 -14.74
N LEU A 19 -11.00 2.41 -13.73
CA LEU A 19 -11.24 1.26 -12.85
C LEU A 19 -12.14 1.63 -11.66
N CYS A 20 -11.90 2.80 -11.07
CA CYS A 20 -12.67 3.32 -9.94
C CYS A 20 -12.50 4.85 -9.86
N PRO A 21 -13.59 5.61 -9.64
CA PRO A 21 -13.47 7.03 -9.33
C PRO A 21 -12.68 7.21 -8.04
N ASN A 22 -12.05 8.38 -7.88
CA ASN A 22 -11.14 8.61 -6.77
C ASN A 22 -11.41 9.99 -6.15
N HIS A 23 -11.04 10.19 -4.89
CA HIS A 23 -11.43 11.38 -4.15
C HIS A 23 -10.63 12.66 -4.49
N LEU A 24 -9.59 12.59 -5.34
CA LEU A 24 -8.68 13.71 -5.58
C LEU A 24 -9.37 14.78 -6.44
N LEU A 25 -9.38 16.02 -5.96
CA LEU A 25 -9.88 17.20 -6.68
C LEU A 25 -8.73 18.07 -7.19
N GLY A 26 -7.62 18.14 -6.47
CA GLY A 26 -6.44 18.90 -6.87
C GLY A 26 -5.24 18.63 -5.99
N LEU A 27 -4.05 18.94 -6.52
CA LEU A 27 -2.80 18.97 -5.78
C LEU A 27 -2.47 20.43 -5.46
N ARG A 28 -2.07 20.73 -4.22
CA ARG A 28 -1.67 22.09 -3.86
C ARG A 28 -0.23 22.38 -4.28
N PRO A 29 0.15 23.66 -4.51
CA PRO A 29 1.50 24.04 -4.90
C PRO A 29 2.61 23.66 -3.89
N ASP A 30 2.26 23.31 -2.66
CA ASP A 30 3.24 22.88 -1.65
C ASP A 30 3.80 21.46 -1.90
N GLY A 31 3.20 20.73 -2.85
CA GLY A 31 3.57 19.37 -3.26
C GLY A 31 3.44 18.36 -2.13
N ARG A 32 2.52 18.57 -1.19
CA ARG A 32 2.29 17.64 -0.06
C ARG A 32 0.88 17.70 0.52
N SER A 33 0.03 18.56 -0.01
CA SER A 33 -1.36 18.71 0.38
C SER A 33 -2.26 18.48 -0.83
N THR A 34 -3.26 17.63 -0.68
CA THR A 34 -4.26 17.35 -1.72
C THR A 34 -5.62 17.89 -1.28
N GLU A 35 -6.36 18.45 -2.22
CA GLU A 35 -7.78 18.73 -2.04
C GLU A 35 -8.57 17.48 -2.44
N CYS A 36 -9.42 17.00 -1.53
CA CYS A 36 -10.16 15.76 -1.73
C CYS A 36 -11.65 15.95 -1.46
N ARG A 37 -12.48 15.23 -2.21
CA ARG A 37 -13.91 15.09 -1.93
C ARG A 37 -14.09 14.37 -0.60
N ARG A 38 -14.97 14.91 0.25
CA ARG A 38 -15.41 14.23 1.46
C ARG A 38 -16.30 13.03 1.10
N LEU A 39 -16.04 11.88 1.73
CA LEU A 39 -16.76 10.64 1.53
C LEU A 39 -17.24 10.07 2.86
N GLU A 40 -18.25 9.21 2.81
CA GLU A 40 -18.58 8.30 3.90
C GLU A 40 -17.65 7.09 3.80
N MET A 41 -16.67 6.98 4.71
CA MET A 41 -15.62 5.97 4.61
C MET A 41 -16.13 4.58 5.01
N LEU A 42 -15.74 3.55 4.25
CA LEU A 42 -16.00 2.18 4.65
C LEU A 42 -15.08 1.80 5.82
N PRO A 43 -15.57 1.05 6.82
CA PRO A 43 -14.81 0.67 8.02
C PRO A 43 -13.86 -0.52 7.77
N LEU A 44 -13.19 -0.54 6.62
CA LEU A 44 -12.30 -1.62 6.20
C LEU A 44 -10.98 -1.09 5.65
N GLU A 45 -9.90 -1.75 6.02
CA GLU A 45 -8.65 -1.72 5.28
C GLU A 45 -8.68 -2.81 4.20
N CYS A 46 -8.61 -2.38 2.94
CA CYS A 46 -8.79 -3.26 1.80
C CYS A 46 -7.42 -3.72 1.29
N VAL A 47 -6.83 -4.72 1.95
CA VAL A 47 -5.49 -5.23 1.61
C VAL A 47 -5.59 -6.26 0.49
N VAL A 48 -4.74 -6.10 -0.53
CA VAL A 48 -4.52 -7.09 -1.59
C VAL A 48 -3.08 -7.56 -1.56
N ARG A 49 -2.89 -8.88 -1.67
CA ARG A 49 -1.58 -9.54 -1.63
C ARG A 49 -1.37 -10.31 -2.92
N GLY A 50 -0.26 -10.07 -3.62
CA GLY A 50 0.22 -10.96 -4.68
C GLY A 50 1.40 -11.82 -4.24
N TYR A 51 1.99 -11.51 -3.09
CA TYR A 51 3.08 -12.27 -2.47
C TYR A 51 2.75 -12.50 -1.00
N ILE A 52 3.14 -13.66 -0.48
CA ILE A 52 2.90 -13.99 0.94
C ILE A 52 4.02 -13.42 1.81
N THR A 53 3.69 -12.45 2.66
CA THR A 53 4.66 -11.79 3.57
C THR A 53 3.92 -11.13 4.74
N GLY A 54 4.67 -10.57 5.69
CA GLY A 54 4.10 -9.78 6.79
C GLY A 54 3.08 -10.56 7.64
N SER A 55 1.96 -9.91 7.98
CA SER A 55 0.90 -10.56 8.77
C SER A 55 0.28 -11.76 8.06
N GLY A 56 0.11 -11.70 6.73
CA GLY A 56 -0.41 -12.83 5.97
C GLY A 56 0.50 -14.07 6.04
N TRP A 57 1.83 -13.87 6.03
CA TRP A 57 2.78 -14.97 6.23
C TRP A 57 2.69 -15.57 7.63
N LYS A 58 2.54 -14.75 8.68
CA LYS A 58 2.34 -15.23 10.05
C LYS A 58 1.06 -16.07 10.19
N ASP A 59 -0.05 -15.60 9.62
CA ASP A 59 -1.32 -16.34 9.62
C ASP A 59 -1.17 -17.68 8.90
N TYR A 60 -0.50 -17.68 7.73
CA TYR A 60 -0.26 -18.87 6.95
C TYR A 60 0.61 -19.89 7.70
N GLN A 61 1.67 -19.45 8.37
CA GLN A 61 2.49 -20.34 9.19
C GLN A 61 1.69 -20.97 10.34
N ALA A 62 0.75 -20.23 10.92
CA ALA A 62 -0.07 -20.71 12.03
C ALA A 62 -1.20 -21.66 11.58
N THR A 63 -1.82 -21.40 10.42
CA THR A 63 -3.10 -22.02 10.05
C THR A 63 -3.16 -22.59 8.63
N GLY A 64 -2.19 -22.30 7.78
CA GLY A 64 -2.25 -22.57 6.33
C GLY A 64 -3.18 -21.60 5.57
N ALA A 65 -3.68 -20.56 6.22
CA ALA A 65 -4.63 -19.60 5.66
C ALA A 65 -4.30 -18.15 6.03
N THR A 66 -4.93 -17.19 5.36
CA THR A 66 -4.95 -15.77 5.76
C THR A 66 -6.32 -15.16 5.45
N SER A 67 -6.88 -14.35 6.36
CA SER A 67 -8.24 -13.82 6.24
C SER A 67 -9.29 -14.89 5.86
N GLY A 68 -9.19 -16.08 6.48
CA GLY A 68 -10.07 -17.22 6.21
C GLY A 68 -9.85 -17.95 4.87
N ARG A 69 -8.90 -17.50 4.04
CA ARG A 69 -8.58 -18.13 2.75
C ARG A 69 -7.43 -19.12 2.91
N ALA A 70 -7.73 -20.41 2.72
CA ALA A 70 -6.70 -21.44 2.63
C ALA A 70 -5.77 -21.18 1.43
N LEU A 71 -4.47 -21.28 1.67
CA LEU A 71 -3.45 -21.12 0.64
C LEU A 71 -2.82 -22.48 0.29
N PRO A 72 -2.17 -22.62 -0.88
CA PRO A 72 -1.43 -23.82 -1.22
C PRO A 72 -0.42 -24.20 -0.13
N SER A 73 -0.20 -25.50 0.08
CA SER A 73 0.82 -25.98 1.01
C SER A 73 2.23 -25.72 0.46
N GLY A 74 3.21 -25.63 1.37
CA GLY A 74 4.63 -25.53 1.02
C GLY A 74 5.08 -24.14 0.53
N LEU A 75 4.26 -23.10 0.72
CA LEU A 75 4.71 -21.73 0.47
C LEU A 75 5.82 -21.36 1.45
N ARG A 76 6.77 -20.56 0.96
CA ARG A 76 7.87 -19.96 1.68
C ARG A 76 7.63 -18.46 1.81
N GLU A 77 8.36 -17.81 2.72
CA GLU A 77 8.30 -16.37 2.88
C GLU A 77 8.60 -15.66 1.54
N ALA A 78 7.79 -14.66 1.19
CA ALA A 78 7.87 -13.90 -0.06
C ALA A 78 7.62 -14.72 -1.35
N ASP A 79 7.07 -15.94 -1.29
CA ASP A 79 6.59 -16.63 -2.49
C ASP A 79 5.46 -15.82 -3.16
N ARG A 80 5.49 -15.79 -4.49
CA ARG A 80 4.39 -15.25 -5.30
C ARG A 80 3.17 -16.18 -5.17
N LEU A 81 2.01 -15.60 -4.89
CA LEU A 81 0.75 -16.34 -4.87
C LEU A 81 0.30 -16.68 -6.30
N PRO A 82 -0.41 -17.81 -6.50
CA PRO A 82 -0.93 -18.17 -7.83
C PRO A 82 -1.80 -17.08 -8.44
N GLU A 83 -2.63 -16.44 -7.61
CA GLU A 83 -3.45 -15.28 -7.94
C GLU A 83 -3.40 -14.29 -6.78
N PRO A 84 -3.52 -12.97 -7.03
CA PRO A 84 -3.67 -12.00 -5.96
C PRO A 84 -4.95 -12.27 -5.16
N ILE A 85 -4.87 -12.09 -3.84
CA ILE A 85 -5.98 -12.33 -2.93
C ILE A 85 -6.36 -11.07 -2.16
N PHE A 86 -7.65 -10.92 -1.88
CA PHE A 86 -8.18 -9.89 -1.00
C PHE A 86 -8.23 -10.39 0.44
N THR A 87 -7.59 -9.66 1.35
CA THR A 87 -7.43 -10.00 2.78
C THR A 87 -7.80 -8.78 3.64
N PRO A 88 -9.09 -8.55 3.91
CA PRO A 88 -9.51 -7.34 4.62
C PRO A 88 -9.04 -7.34 6.08
N SER A 89 -8.84 -6.14 6.63
CA SER A 89 -8.75 -5.91 8.08
C SER A 89 -9.76 -4.86 8.54
N THR A 90 -10.13 -4.92 9.82
CA THR A 90 -10.86 -3.84 10.46
C THR A 90 -9.98 -2.61 10.58
N LYS A 91 -10.60 -1.43 10.54
CA LYS A 91 -9.93 -0.16 10.85
C LYS A 91 -10.14 0.16 12.33
N ALA A 92 -9.11 -0.04 13.14
CA ALA A 92 -9.21 0.21 14.58
C ALA A 92 -9.12 1.71 14.89
N GLU A 93 -10.03 2.25 15.72
CA GLU A 93 -9.91 3.62 16.25
C GLU A 93 -8.79 3.70 17.30
N GLU A 94 -8.58 2.61 18.05
CA GLU A 94 -7.51 2.43 19.02
C GLU A 94 -7.00 0.97 18.96
N GLY A 95 -5.68 0.76 19.01
CA GLY A 95 -5.06 -0.57 18.92
C GLY A 95 -4.48 -0.90 17.55
N HIS A 96 -4.40 -2.18 17.21
CA HIS A 96 -3.89 -2.66 15.92
C HIS A 96 -5.05 -3.14 15.03
N ASP A 97 -4.94 -2.89 13.73
CA ASP A 97 -5.88 -3.43 12.74
C ASP A 97 -5.86 -4.97 12.79
N GLU A 98 -7.04 -5.57 12.75
CA GLU A 98 -7.22 -7.02 12.86
C GLU A 98 -7.59 -7.59 11.49
N ASN A 99 -6.84 -8.58 11.01
CA ASN A 99 -7.22 -9.33 9.81
C ASN A 99 -8.56 -10.03 10.06
N ILE A 100 -9.53 -9.82 9.16
CA ILE A 100 -10.84 -10.47 9.22
C ILE A 100 -11.09 -11.30 7.96
N ASP A 101 -12.04 -12.23 8.05
CA ASP A 101 -12.53 -12.97 6.89
C ASP A 101 -13.59 -12.18 6.11
N LEU A 102 -14.00 -12.73 4.97
CA LEU A 102 -14.99 -12.11 4.09
C LEU A 102 -16.39 -12.08 4.71
N ASP A 103 -16.73 -13.07 5.53
CA ASP A 103 -18.03 -13.13 6.19
C ASP A 103 -18.17 -11.96 7.17
N ARG A 104 -17.13 -11.71 7.98
CA ARG A 104 -17.09 -10.57 8.89
C ARG A 104 -17.05 -9.25 8.13
N ALA A 105 -16.28 -9.14 7.06
CA ALA A 105 -16.28 -7.94 6.22
C ALA A 105 -17.68 -7.68 5.61
N GLY A 106 -18.36 -8.72 5.15
CA GLY A 106 -19.71 -8.64 4.57
C GLY A 106 -20.78 -8.22 5.58
N GLN A 107 -20.63 -8.62 6.85
CA GLN A 107 -21.48 -8.13 7.94
C GLN A 107 -21.31 -6.62 8.18
N LEU A 108 -20.11 -6.07 7.94
CA LEU A 108 -19.80 -4.65 8.20
C LEU A 108 -20.30 -3.73 7.09
N ILE A 109 -20.18 -4.15 5.82
CA ILE A 109 -20.46 -3.27 4.66
C ILE A 109 -21.56 -3.77 3.72
N GLY A 110 -22.09 -4.97 3.97
CA GLY A 110 -23.02 -5.65 3.06
C GLY A 110 -22.31 -6.48 1.98
N ILE A 111 -22.91 -7.60 1.59
CA ILE A 111 -22.29 -8.56 0.67
C ILE A 111 -22.06 -7.99 -0.73
N ASP A 112 -23.04 -7.25 -1.28
CA ASP A 112 -22.92 -6.66 -2.62
C ASP A 112 -21.79 -5.63 -2.68
N ARG A 113 -21.66 -4.82 -1.62
CA ARG A 113 -20.58 -3.84 -1.49
C ARG A 113 -19.23 -4.52 -1.31
N LEU A 114 -19.16 -5.59 -0.52
CA LEU A 114 -17.93 -6.38 -0.35
C LEU A 114 -17.44 -6.94 -1.69
N GLN A 115 -18.34 -7.52 -2.49
CA GLN A 115 -17.99 -8.05 -3.81
C GLN A 115 -17.47 -6.96 -4.74
N GLU A 116 -18.09 -5.76 -4.72
CA GLU A 116 -17.60 -4.60 -5.47
C GLU A 116 -16.20 -4.18 -5.03
N VAL A 117 -15.99 -4.04 -3.71
CA VAL A 117 -14.71 -3.64 -3.11
C VAL A 117 -13.60 -4.64 -3.41
N GLU A 118 -13.88 -5.94 -3.25
CA GLU A 118 -12.91 -7.01 -3.55
C GLU A 118 -12.50 -6.96 -5.02
N ARG A 119 -13.47 -6.91 -5.94
CA ARG A 119 -13.22 -6.84 -7.38
C ARG A 119 -12.37 -5.61 -7.74
N VAL A 120 -12.79 -4.42 -7.30
CA VAL A 120 -12.07 -3.16 -7.58
C VAL A 120 -10.67 -3.17 -6.99
N SER A 121 -10.50 -3.69 -5.77
CA SER A 121 -9.19 -3.79 -5.13
C SER A 121 -8.24 -4.69 -5.92
N LEU A 122 -8.71 -5.85 -6.37
CA LEU A 122 -7.94 -6.79 -7.18
C LEU A 122 -7.58 -6.19 -8.54
N ASP A 123 -8.52 -5.52 -9.21
CA ASP A 123 -8.29 -4.86 -10.51
C ASP A 123 -7.24 -3.75 -10.39
N LEU A 124 -7.36 -2.89 -9.37
CA LEU A 124 -6.39 -1.85 -9.04
C LEU A 124 -5.00 -2.45 -8.78
N TYR A 125 -4.93 -3.50 -7.95
CA TYR A 125 -3.66 -4.17 -7.63
C TYR A 125 -3.01 -4.77 -8.88
N ARG A 126 -3.75 -5.48 -9.73
CA ARG A 126 -3.21 -6.07 -10.97
C ARG A 126 -2.63 -5.00 -11.88
N PHE A 127 -3.40 -3.93 -12.12
CA PHE A 127 -2.93 -2.80 -12.92
C PHE A 127 -1.63 -2.20 -12.38
N ALA A 128 -1.57 -1.89 -11.08
CA ALA A 128 -0.41 -1.24 -10.50
C ALA A 128 0.80 -2.17 -10.36
N SER A 129 0.59 -3.45 -10.05
CA SER A 129 1.66 -4.43 -9.91
C SER A 129 2.33 -4.72 -11.26
N GLU A 130 1.55 -4.85 -12.34
CA GLU A 130 2.09 -4.98 -13.70
C GLU A 130 2.88 -3.72 -14.10
N TYR A 131 2.29 -2.55 -13.87
CA TYR A 131 2.92 -1.27 -14.20
C TYR A 131 4.25 -1.06 -13.45
N ALA A 132 4.29 -1.40 -12.16
CA ALA A 132 5.47 -1.27 -11.32
C ALA A 132 6.54 -2.31 -11.67
N LEU A 133 6.14 -3.54 -11.98
CA LEU A 133 7.06 -4.61 -12.33
C LEU A 133 7.85 -4.27 -13.60
N ALA A 134 7.19 -3.68 -14.61
CA ALA A 134 7.84 -3.16 -15.81
C ALA A 134 8.91 -2.07 -15.53
N ARG A 135 8.89 -1.48 -14.33
CA ARG A 135 9.84 -0.46 -13.83
C ARG A 135 10.75 -1.00 -12.73
N GLY A 136 10.88 -2.32 -12.64
CA GLY A 136 11.78 -3.00 -11.70
C GLY A 136 11.33 -2.97 -10.25
N ILE A 137 10.04 -2.78 -9.97
CA ILE A 137 9.48 -2.75 -8.61
C ILE A 137 8.36 -3.80 -8.49
N ILE A 138 8.53 -4.74 -7.57
CA ILE A 138 7.46 -5.64 -7.14
C ILE A 138 6.61 -4.95 -6.09
N ILE A 139 5.29 -4.96 -6.26
CA ILE A 139 4.33 -4.61 -5.20
C ILE A 139 3.88 -5.91 -4.53
N ALA A 140 4.45 -6.24 -3.38
CA ALA A 140 4.15 -7.49 -2.69
C ALA A 140 2.70 -7.55 -2.19
N ASP A 141 2.30 -6.45 -1.54
CA ASP A 141 0.94 -6.19 -1.11
C ASP A 141 0.68 -4.67 -1.06
N THR A 142 -0.59 -4.30 -0.99
CA THR A 142 -1.03 -2.91 -0.86
C THR A 142 -2.33 -2.82 -0.07
N LYS A 143 -2.50 -1.75 0.68
CA LYS A 143 -3.75 -1.36 1.32
C LYS A 143 -4.45 -0.28 0.52
N PHE A 144 -5.76 -0.44 0.32
CA PHE A 144 -6.64 0.62 -0.13
C PHE A 144 -7.61 1.02 0.98
N GLU A 145 -8.14 2.24 0.87
CA GLU A 145 -9.34 2.64 1.58
C GLU A 145 -10.35 3.15 0.57
N PHE A 146 -11.62 2.84 0.82
CA PHE A 146 -12.72 3.30 -0.01
C PHE A 146 -13.73 4.04 0.84
N GLY A 147 -14.44 4.95 0.17
CA GLY A 147 -15.64 5.56 0.71
C GLY A 147 -16.75 5.58 -0.32
N VAL A 148 -17.90 6.05 0.11
CA VAL A 148 -19.10 6.22 -0.70
C VAL A 148 -19.37 7.71 -0.85
N ASP A 149 -19.69 8.14 -2.07
CA ASP A 149 -20.10 9.52 -2.33
C ASP A 149 -21.61 9.73 -2.15
N GLY A 150 -22.08 10.97 -2.31
CA GLY A 150 -23.51 11.31 -2.15
C GLY A 150 -24.46 10.64 -3.15
N GLU A 151 -23.94 9.97 -4.19
CA GLU A 151 -24.72 9.19 -5.16
C GLU A 151 -24.66 7.68 -4.87
N GLY A 152 -23.98 7.27 -3.80
CA GLY A 152 -23.82 5.85 -3.45
C GLY A 152 -22.69 5.12 -4.18
N ARG A 153 -21.86 5.84 -4.95
CA ARG A 153 -20.77 5.21 -5.74
C ARG A 153 -19.57 4.87 -4.87
N LEU A 154 -18.92 3.74 -5.14
CA LEU A 154 -17.63 3.41 -4.52
C LEU A 154 -16.53 4.33 -5.07
N VAL A 155 -15.76 4.95 -4.18
CA VAL A 155 -14.69 5.89 -4.53
C VAL A 155 -13.40 5.52 -3.79
N LEU A 156 -12.30 5.40 -4.52
CA LEU A 156 -10.96 5.20 -3.95
C LEU A 156 -10.52 6.45 -3.16
N ALA A 157 -10.22 6.25 -1.88
CA ALA A 157 -9.83 7.29 -0.93
C ALA A 157 -8.37 7.13 -0.47
N ASP A 158 -7.97 7.86 0.56
CA ASP A 158 -6.65 7.84 1.21
C ASP A 158 -5.40 7.88 0.27
N GLU A 159 -4.34 7.10 0.54
CA GLU A 159 -3.27 6.80 -0.41
C GLU A 159 -3.63 5.59 -1.24
N ALA A 160 -3.06 5.55 -2.43
CA ALA A 160 -2.96 4.30 -3.16
C ALA A 160 -1.54 4.18 -3.70
N PHE A 161 -0.97 3.00 -3.49
CA PHE A 161 0.32 2.59 -4.03
C PHE A 161 1.45 3.56 -3.67
N THR A 162 1.65 3.81 -2.39
CA THR A 162 2.81 4.53 -1.86
C THR A 162 3.67 3.53 -1.09
N PRO A 163 4.97 3.82 -0.83
CA PRO A 163 5.76 2.94 0.04
C PRO A 163 5.24 2.88 1.49
N ASP A 164 4.31 3.76 1.87
CA ASP A 164 3.64 3.70 3.17
C ASP A 164 2.43 2.76 3.18
N SER A 165 1.67 2.72 2.07
CA SER A 165 0.49 1.86 1.90
C SER A 165 0.82 0.48 1.32
N SER A 166 2.04 0.27 0.83
CA SER A 166 2.41 -0.87 0.00
C SER A 166 3.84 -1.30 0.26
N ARG A 167 4.11 -2.60 0.20
CA ARG A 167 5.47 -3.14 0.25
C ARG A 167 6.08 -3.17 -1.15
N PHE A 168 7.12 -2.37 -1.37
CA PHE A 168 7.82 -2.28 -2.64
C PHE A 168 9.18 -2.97 -2.56
N TRP A 169 9.41 -3.97 -3.39
CA TRP A 169 10.68 -4.69 -3.47
C TRP A 169 11.38 -4.42 -4.81
N PRO A 170 12.70 -4.24 -4.82
CA PRO A 170 13.48 -4.21 -6.06
C PRO A 170 13.39 -5.59 -6.74
N ALA A 171 12.91 -5.62 -7.98
CA ALA A 171 12.66 -6.86 -8.71
C ALA A 171 13.96 -7.64 -9.02
N ASP A 172 15.07 -6.93 -9.14
CA ASP A 172 16.41 -7.46 -9.41
C ASP A 172 17.08 -8.12 -8.20
N GLU A 173 16.57 -7.87 -6.98
CA GLU A 173 17.08 -8.49 -5.74
C GLU A 173 16.08 -9.49 -5.13
N TYR A 174 14.93 -9.70 -5.79
CA TYR A 174 13.86 -10.57 -5.30
C TYR A 174 14.29 -12.05 -5.29
N GLU A 175 14.14 -12.68 -4.14
CA GLU A 175 14.39 -14.12 -3.98
C GLU A 175 13.43 -14.72 -2.93
N PRO A 176 12.50 -15.60 -3.32
CA PRO A 176 11.61 -16.22 -2.35
C PRO A 176 12.33 -17.15 -1.36
N GLY A 177 11.79 -17.26 -0.16
CA GLY A 177 12.35 -18.01 0.96
C GLY A 177 13.12 -17.17 1.98
N ARG A 178 13.12 -15.83 1.83
CA ARG A 178 13.76 -14.90 2.77
C ARG A 178 12.99 -13.57 2.86
N ALA A 179 13.36 -12.75 3.84
CA ALA A 179 12.97 -11.35 3.88
C ALA A 179 13.55 -10.61 2.67
N GLN A 180 12.75 -9.69 2.10
CA GLN A 180 13.14 -8.92 0.91
C GLN A 180 13.67 -7.54 1.30
N PRO A 181 14.65 -6.99 0.55
CA PRO A 181 14.94 -5.56 0.64
C PRO A 181 13.67 -4.77 0.28
N SER A 182 13.45 -3.64 0.95
CA SER A 182 12.28 -2.80 0.69
C SER A 182 12.67 -1.36 0.39
N PHE A 183 11.94 -0.74 -0.55
CA PHE A 183 12.01 0.70 -0.78
C PHE A 183 11.33 1.52 0.33
N ASP A 184 10.67 0.86 1.28
CA ASP A 184 9.90 1.51 2.35
C ASP A 184 10.72 1.72 3.66
N LYS A 185 10.08 1.44 4.79
CA LYS A 185 10.53 1.68 6.16
C LYS A 185 11.64 0.73 6.60
N GLN A 186 12.18 -0.13 5.74
CA GLN A 186 13.17 -1.14 6.12
C GLN A 186 14.42 -0.53 6.78
N PHE A 187 14.96 0.57 6.24
CA PHE A 187 16.12 1.27 6.86
C PHE A 187 15.84 1.76 8.29
N VAL A 188 14.62 2.26 8.53
CA VAL A 188 14.21 2.71 9.87
C VAL A 188 13.95 1.51 10.78
N ARG A 189 13.34 0.43 10.26
CA ARG A 189 13.07 -0.80 11.01
C ARG A 189 14.37 -1.46 11.46
N ASP A 190 15.31 -1.67 10.56
CA ASP A 190 16.62 -2.27 10.85
C ASP A 190 17.38 -1.46 11.90
N TYR A 191 17.36 -0.13 11.77
CA TYR A 191 17.95 0.76 12.77
C TYR A 191 17.26 0.60 14.14
N CYS A 192 15.94 0.66 14.20
CA CYS A 192 15.19 0.50 15.45
C CYS A 192 15.41 -0.88 16.11
N GLU A 193 15.50 -1.95 15.31
CA GLU A 193 15.77 -3.30 15.80
C GLU A 193 17.19 -3.43 16.37
N SER A 194 18.16 -2.68 15.83
CA SER A 194 19.53 -2.64 16.37
C SER A 194 19.63 -1.98 17.75
N LEU A 195 18.64 -1.19 18.16
CA LEU A 195 18.64 -0.44 19.41
C LEU A 195 18.07 -1.21 20.60
N GLY A 196 17.50 -2.41 20.39
CA GLY A 196 16.79 -3.14 21.44
C GLY A 196 15.57 -2.39 21.99
N TRP A 197 15.04 -1.42 21.23
CA TRP A 197 13.88 -0.64 21.61
C TRP A 197 12.62 -1.53 21.64
N ASP A 198 11.90 -1.49 22.75
CA ASP A 198 10.69 -2.30 23.00
C ASP A 198 9.43 -1.77 22.29
N LYS A 199 9.60 -0.79 21.39
CA LYS A 199 8.54 -0.13 20.61
C LYS A 199 7.60 0.73 21.47
N THR A 200 8.01 1.10 22.69
CA THR A 200 7.25 2.03 23.54
C THR A 200 7.56 3.50 23.21
N PRO A 201 6.54 4.38 23.11
CA PRO A 201 6.78 5.81 22.89
C PRO A 201 7.49 6.51 24.08
N PRO A 202 8.33 7.52 23.82
CA PRO A 202 8.74 8.03 22.51
C PRO A 202 9.75 7.09 21.81
N GLY A 203 9.67 7.03 20.47
CA GLY A 203 10.65 6.29 19.68
C GLY A 203 12.03 6.96 19.62
N PRO A 204 13.08 6.22 19.23
CA PRO A 204 14.43 6.73 19.17
C PRO A 204 14.58 7.82 18.09
N GLU A 205 15.49 8.77 18.32
CA GLU A 205 15.91 9.70 17.27
C GLU A 205 16.67 8.94 16.17
N LEU A 206 16.38 9.29 14.91
CA LEU A 206 17.01 8.66 13.76
C LEU A 206 18.25 9.45 13.34
N PRO A 207 19.42 8.82 13.17
CA PRO A 207 20.62 9.49 12.74
C PRO A 207 20.52 9.90 11.26
N ASP A 208 21.28 10.93 10.87
CA ASP A 208 21.19 11.56 9.54
C ASP A 208 21.38 10.58 8.38
N ASN A 209 22.21 9.56 8.55
CA ASN A 209 22.44 8.53 7.53
C ASN A 209 21.19 7.65 7.31
N VAL A 210 20.44 7.31 8.37
CA VAL A 210 19.18 6.56 8.27
C VAL A 210 18.11 7.44 7.64
N VAL A 211 18.07 8.72 8.00
CA VAL A 211 17.19 9.73 7.40
C VAL A 211 17.44 9.87 5.90
N ALA A 212 18.70 10.04 5.51
CA ALA A 212 19.12 10.20 4.11
C ALA A 212 18.89 8.92 3.29
N GLY A 213 19.23 7.76 3.84
CA GLY A 213 18.99 6.46 3.19
C GLY A 213 17.51 6.20 2.95
N THR A 214 16.67 6.48 3.95
CA THR A 214 15.21 6.40 3.80
C THR A 214 14.73 7.35 2.71
N ARG A 215 15.13 8.63 2.73
CA ARG A 215 14.75 9.60 1.69
C ARG A 215 15.15 9.12 0.30
N ALA A 216 16.37 8.60 0.13
CA ALA A 216 16.87 8.14 -1.16
C ALA A 216 15.99 7.03 -1.75
N ARG A 217 15.55 6.06 -0.94
CA ARG A 217 14.66 4.97 -1.40
C ARG A 217 13.28 5.45 -1.83
N TYR A 218 12.68 6.39 -1.11
CA TYR A 218 11.41 6.99 -1.52
C TYR A 218 11.55 7.79 -2.83
N VAL A 219 12.65 8.51 -3.01
CA VAL A 219 12.96 9.24 -4.27
C VAL A 219 13.15 8.24 -5.41
N GLU A 220 13.94 7.20 -5.22
CA GLU A 220 14.17 6.16 -6.22
C GLU A 220 12.87 5.48 -6.65
N ALA A 221 12.01 5.09 -5.70
CA ALA A 221 10.71 4.50 -6.01
C ALA A 221 9.81 5.50 -6.77
N PHE A 222 9.78 6.77 -6.36
CA PHE A 222 9.05 7.82 -7.07
C PHE A 222 9.53 7.97 -8.51
N GLU A 223 10.83 8.14 -8.72
CA GLU A 223 11.42 8.38 -10.04
C GLU A 223 11.27 7.17 -10.96
N ARG A 224 11.44 5.95 -10.47
CA ARG A 224 11.21 4.73 -11.27
C ARG A 224 9.75 4.63 -11.72
N LEU A 225 8.80 4.87 -10.81
CA LEU A 225 7.37 4.66 -11.07
C LEU A 225 6.75 5.79 -11.88
N THR A 226 7.23 7.01 -11.69
CA THR A 226 6.72 8.20 -12.38
C THR A 226 7.55 8.57 -13.60
N GLU A 227 8.79 8.09 -13.73
CA GLU A 227 9.72 8.53 -14.79
C GLU A 227 9.92 10.06 -14.79
N ILE A 228 9.62 10.72 -13.66
CA ILE A 228 9.76 12.15 -13.44
C ILE A 228 10.88 12.33 -12.41
N PRO A 229 11.93 13.13 -12.70
CA PRO A 229 12.94 13.47 -11.71
C PRO A 229 12.30 14.14 -10.50
N PHE A 230 12.68 13.75 -9.29
CA PHE A 230 12.05 14.27 -8.08
C PHE A 230 12.28 15.78 -7.92
N ASP A 231 13.41 16.31 -8.39
CA ASP A 231 13.65 17.75 -8.39
C ASP A 231 12.66 18.50 -9.29
N ARG A 232 12.25 17.90 -10.42
CA ARG A 232 11.20 18.48 -11.27
C ARG A 232 9.86 18.55 -10.58
N TYR A 233 9.53 17.53 -9.78
CA TYR A 233 8.35 17.54 -8.94
C TYR A 233 8.41 18.61 -7.83
N LEU A 234 9.60 18.87 -7.27
CA LEU A 234 9.77 19.92 -6.27
C LEU A 234 9.58 21.33 -6.84
N GLU A 235 9.93 21.54 -8.11
CA GLU A 235 9.70 22.79 -8.84
C GLU A 235 8.24 22.98 -9.23
N ASP A 236 7.61 21.93 -9.75
CA ASP A 236 6.23 21.94 -10.23
C ASP A 236 5.52 20.63 -9.86
N PRO A 237 4.77 20.60 -8.73
CA PRO A 237 4.06 19.41 -8.32
C PRO A 237 2.99 18.94 -9.32
N GLU A 238 2.44 19.82 -10.15
CA GLU A 238 1.37 19.43 -11.08
C GLU A 238 1.87 18.54 -12.22
N VAL A 239 3.19 18.41 -12.41
CA VAL A 239 3.82 17.53 -13.40
C VAL A 239 3.36 16.06 -13.28
N VAL A 240 2.94 15.62 -12.09
CA VAL A 240 2.43 14.24 -11.88
C VAL A 240 0.96 14.07 -12.26
N LEU A 241 0.24 15.16 -12.57
CA LEU A 241 -1.15 15.11 -13.05
C LEU A 241 -1.24 14.97 -14.58
N ALA A 242 -0.12 15.16 -15.29
CA ALA A 242 0.01 14.98 -16.73
C ALA A 242 0.29 13.52 -17.15
#